data_AF-D3SVQ6-F1
#
_entry.id   AF-D3SVQ6-F1
#
_cell.length_a   1.000
_cell.length_b   1.000
_cell.length_c   1.000
_cell.angle_alpha   90.00
_cell.angle_beta   90.00
_cell.angle_gamma   90.00
#
_symmetry.space_group_name_H-M   'P 1'
#
loop_
_entity.id
_entity.type
_entity.pdbx_description
1 polymer ?
#
loop_
_entity_poly.entity_id
_entity_poly.type
_entity_poly.pdbx_seq_one_letter_code
_entity_poly.pdbx_strand_id
1 'polypeptide(L)'
;MDQILLERTLFNCVWYDLVMSDSGGSWLDTAYGLLSTSQRRYALYYFLNNEDASLDELVEEISEWESDVAPESIRIALHHNHLPQLAEHGIVEYVDSDIRVTSKFDALRSTVAQARAIEDDSRSTQSPLMFGSGSESVSEPVSED
;
A
#
# COMPACT_ATOMS: atom_id res chain seq x y z
N MET A 1 14.95 -25.12 12.49
CA MET A 1 15.17 -24.81 13.93
C MET A 1 15.05 -23.31 14.02
N ASP A 2 13.83 -22.90 14.34
CA ASP A 2 13.17 -21.80 13.64
C ASP A 2 13.32 -20.49 14.40
N GLN A 3 14.22 -19.62 13.92
CA GLN A 3 14.36 -18.26 14.44
C GLN A 3 13.12 -17.38 14.16
N ILE A 4 12.22 -17.81 13.27
CA ILE A 4 11.00 -17.08 12.90
C ILE A 4 9.94 -17.11 14.02
N LEU A 5 10.06 -18.01 15.00
CA LEU A 5 9.08 -18.07 16.10
C LEU A 5 9.34 -17.08 17.24
N LEU A 6 10.56 -16.52 17.37
CA LEU A 6 10.91 -15.70 18.54
C LEU A 6 10.66 -14.19 18.35
N GLU A 7 10.61 -13.69 17.12
CA GLU A 7 10.29 -12.27 16.85
C GLU A 7 8.78 -11.98 16.80
N ARG A 8 7.96 -13.04 16.71
CA ARG A 8 6.48 -13.00 16.70
C ARG A 8 5.86 -12.44 17.98
N THR A 9 6.61 -12.31 19.07
CA THR A 9 6.09 -11.73 20.33
C THR A 9 6.45 -10.26 20.52
N LEU A 10 7.53 -9.77 19.90
CA LEU A 10 7.98 -8.38 20.13
C LEU A 10 7.29 -7.39 19.18
N PHE A 11 6.96 -7.79 17.96
CA PHE A 11 6.20 -6.93 17.04
C PHE A 11 4.69 -6.93 17.33
N ASN A 12 4.19 -7.99 17.98
CA ASN A 12 2.77 -8.20 18.27
C ASN A 12 2.29 -7.42 19.50
N CYS A 13 3.15 -7.17 20.50
CA CYS A 13 2.76 -6.45 21.72
C CYS A 13 2.53 -4.94 21.55
N VAL A 14 3.13 -4.30 20.54
CA VAL A 14 2.95 -2.85 20.33
C VAL A 14 1.65 -2.53 19.58
N TRP A 15 1.12 -3.49 18.81
CA TRP A 15 -0.08 -3.31 17.99
C TRP A 15 -1.35 -3.90 18.60
N TYR A 16 -1.26 -4.93 19.47
CA TYR A 16 -2.44 -5.59 20.04
C TYR A 16 -3.25 -4.75 21.05
N ASP A 17 -2.63 -3.79 21.75
CA ASP A 17 -3.32 -3.01 22.79
C ASP A 17 -4.22 -1.88 22.25
N LEU A 18 -4.14 -1.57 20.94
CA LEU A 18 -4.84 -0.41 20.35
C LEU A 18 -6.05 -0.76 19.46
N VAL A 19 -6.17 -2.00 18.97
CA VAL A 19 -7.13 -2.36 17.90
C VAL A 19 -8.28 -3.22 18.42
N MET A 20 -8.88 -2.87 19.55
CA MET A 20 -10.13 -3.48 20.01
C MET A 20 -11.10 -2.42 20.55
N SER A 21 -11.87 -1.80 19.67
CA SER A 21 -13.21 -1.29 19.98
C SER A 21 -13.99 -0.96 18.70
N ASP A 22 -15.14 -1.60 18.57
CA ASP A 22 -16.17 -1.37 17.55
C ASP A 22 -16.84 -0.01 17.74
N SER A 23 -16.61 0.91 16.81
CA SER A 23 -17.32 2.18 16.56
C SER A 23 -16.72 2.74 15.28
N GLY A 24 -17.49 2.97 14.21
CA GLY A 24 -17.05 3.15 12.81
C GLY A 24 -15.88 4.11 12.47
N GLY A 25 -15.31 4.86 13.43
CA GLY A 25 -14.00 5.48 13.32
C GLY A 25 -12.83 4.48 13.39
N SER A 26 -12.89 3.46 14.27
CA SER A 26 -11.79 2.50 14.44
C SER A 26 -11.58 1.60 13.22
N TRP A 27 -12.66 1.30 12.47
CA TRP A 27 -12.56 0.55 11.22
C TRP A 27 -11.85 1.35 10.13
N LEU A 28 -12.13 2.64 10.01
CA LEU A 28 -11.43 3.52 9.07
C LEU A 28 -9.95 3.66 9.48
N ASP A 29 -9.66 3.88 10.76
CA ASP A 29 -8.29 3.95 11.24
C ASP A 29 -7.53 2.63 10.98
N THR A 30 -8.20 1.49 11.16
CA THR A 30 -7.65 0.17 10.81
C THR A 30 -7.41 0.04 9.31
N ALA A 31 -8.39 0.43 8.48
CA ALA A 31 -8.29 0.39 7.03
C ALA A 31 -7.14 1.26 6.51
N TYR A 32 -7.04 2.51 6.99
CA TYR A 32 -5.94 3.41 6.64
C TYR A 32 -4.60 2.91 7.20
N GLY A 33 -4.59 2.30 8.38
CA GLY A 33 -3.42 1.61 8.93
C GLY A 33 -2.93 0.50 8.00
N LEU A 34 -3.84 -0.34 7.49
CA LEU A 34 -3.53 -1.37 6.50
C LEU A 34 -3.01 -0.77 5.19
N LEU A 35 -3.61 0.32 4.72
CA LEU A 35 -3.19 1.03 3.52
C LEU A 35 -1.92 1.89 3.70
N SER A 36 -1.41 2.04 4.92
CA SER A 36 -0.24 2.90 5.17
C SER A 36 1.06 2.33 4.61
N THR A 37 1.12 1.04 4.28
CA THR A 37 2.34 0.39 3.77
C THR A 37 2.22 0.16 2.25
N SER A 38 3.20 0.63 1.48
CA SER A 38 3.21 0.54 0.02
C SER A 38 3.04 -0.90 -0.49
N GLN A 39 3.76 -1.86 0.10
CA GLN A 39 3.64 -3.29 -0.26
C GLN A 39 2.24 -3.86 0.01
N ARG A 40 1.54 -3.43 1.07
CA ARG A 40 0.15 -3.83 1.32
C ARG A 40 -0.79 -3.19 0.30
N ARG A 41 -0.58 -1.92 -0.07
CA ARG A 41 -1.37 -1.25 -1.10
C ARG A 41 -1.23 -1.98 -2.44
N TYR A 42 -0.02 -2.32 -2.84
CA TYR A 42 0.23 -3.04 -4.09
C TYR A 42 -0.43 -4.42 -4.11
N ALA A 43 -0.33 -5.18 -3.02
CA ALA A 43 -1.08 -6.43 -2.89
C ALA A 43 -2.61 -6.20 -3.03
N LEU A 44 -3.16 -5.17 -2.40
CA LEU A 44 -4.59 -4.84 -2.51
C LEU A 44 -5.00 -4.30 -3.88
N TYR A 45 -4.09 -3.65 -4.62
CA TYR A 45 -4.33 -3.21 -6.00
C TYR A 45 -4.47 -4.39 -6.95
N TYR A 46 -3.71 -5.46 -6.74
CA TYR A 46 -3.90 -6.70 -7.48
C TYR A 46 -5.32 -7.25 -7.27
N PHE A 47 -5.79 -7.26 -6.02
CA PHE A 47 -7.13 -7.75 -5.67
C PHE A 47 -8.30 -6.84 -6.09
N LEU A 48 -8.03 -5.62 -6.59
CA LEU A 48 -9.10 -4.83 -7.22
C LEU A 48 -9.63 -5.52 -8.48
N ASN A 49 -8.75 -6.19 -9.22
CA ASN A 49 -9.07 -6.82 -10.51
C ASN A 49 -9.19 -8.35 -10.40
N ASN A 50 -8.67 -8.95 -9.32
CA ASN A 50 -8.65 -10.39 -9.10
C ASN A 50 -9.30 -10.73 -7.75
N GLU A 51 -10.03 -11.83 -7.66
CA GLU A 51 -10.63 -12.29 -6.39
C GLU A 51 -9.69 -13.25 -5.63
N ASP A 52 -8.75 -13.84 -6.35
CA ASP A 52 -7.76 -14.77 -5.84
C ASP A 52 -6.39 -14.53 -6.49
N ALA A 53 -5.34 -14.91 -5.77
CA ALA A 53 -3.96 -14.79 -6.19
C ALA A 53 -3.13 -15.87 -5.50
N SER A 54 -2.10 -16.34 -6.16
CA SER A 54 -1.01 -17.07 -5.52
C SER A 54 0.03 -16.11 -4.95
N LEU A 55 0.78 -16.59 -3.95
CA LEU A 55 1.93 -15.85 -3.41
C LEU A 55 2.94 -15.51 -4.50
N ASP A 56 3.14 -16.40 -5.46
CA ASP A 56 4.10 -16.22 -6.55
C ASP A 56 3.66 -15.09 -7.50
N GLU A 57 2.38 -15.05 -7.87
CA GLU A 57 1.81 -13.97 -8.71
C GLU A 57 1.91 -12.61 -8.03
N LEU A 58 1.64 -12.52 -6.72
CA LEU A 58 1.81 -11.26 -5.99
C LEU A 58 3.27 -10.82 -5.93
N VAL A 59 4.21 -11.76 -5.79
CA VAL A 59 5.63 -11.43 -5.78
C VAL A 59 6.07 -10.91 -7.14
N GLU A 60 5.62 -11.54 -8.24
CA GLU A 60 5.94 -11.12 -9.60
C GLU A 60 5.44 -9.69 -9.86
N GLU A 61 4.17 -9.43 -9.62
CA GLU A 61 3.55 -8.11 -9.82
C GLU A 61 4.18 -7.02 -8.93
N ILE A 62 4.43 -7.32 -7.66
CA ILE A 62 5.06 -6.35 -6.76
C ILE A 62 6.52 -6.08 -7.13
N SER A 63 7.22 -7.07 -7.69
CA SER A 63 8.59 -6.87 -8.19
C SER A 63 8.62 -5.93 -9.40
N GLU A 64 7.55 -5.84 -10.19
CA GLU A 64 7.44 -4.85 -11.27
C GLU A 64 7.29 -3.43 -10.73
N TRP A 65 6.55 -3.24 -9.64
CA TRP A 65 6.41 -1.92 -8.99
C TRP A 65 7.62 -1.54 -8.12
N GLU A 66 8.25 -2.51 -7.47
CA GLU A 66 9.43 -2.34 -6.62
C GLU A 66 10.67 -2.97 -7.27
N SER A 67 11.07 -2.47 -8.45
CA SER A 67 12.21 -3.01 -9.21
C SER A 67 13.55 -3.02 -8.45
N ASP A 68 13.66 -2.21 -7.39
CA ASP A 68 14.85 -2.10 -6.55
C ASP A 68 14.91 -3.17 -5.44
N VAL A 69 13.84 -3.94 -5.24
CA VAL A 69 13.73 -4.95 -4.18
C VAL A 69 13.79 -6.36 -4.79
N ALA A 70 14.59 -7.23 -4.19
CA ALA A 70 14.68 -8.62 -4.66
C ALA A 70 13.34 -9.37 -4.44
N PRO A 71 12.89 -10.19 -5.42
CA PRO A 71 11.63 -10.95 -5.32
C PRO A 71 11.52 -11.81 -4.06
N GLU A 72 12.63 -12.39 -3.61
CA GLU A 72 12.67 -13.21 -2.40
C GLU A 72 12.41 -12.38 -1.12
N SER A 73 12.91 -11.14 -1.07
CA SER A 73 12.62 -10.23 0.04
C SER A 73 11.14 -9.84 0.08
N ILE A 74 10.53 -9.65 -1.10
CA ILE A 74 9.09 -9.37 -1.23
C ILE A 74 8.28 -10.57 -0.75
N ARG A 75 8.66 -11.80 -1.17
CA ARG A 75 8.03 -13.05 -0.71
C ARG A 75 8.04 -13.16 0.80
N ILE A 76 9.20 -12.97 1.42
CA ILE A 76 9.36 -13.04 2.89
C ILE A 76 8.47 -11.99 3.56
N ALA A 77 8.47 -10.74 3.07
CA ALA A 77 7.64 -9.68 3.63
C ALA A 77 6.13 -9.97 3.50
N LEU A 78 5.68 -10.46 2.34
CA LEU A 78 4.28 -10.84 2.11
C LEU A 78 3.87 -11.98 3.04
N HIS A 79 4.65 -13.06 3.05
CA HIS A 79 4.33 -14.27 3.81
C HIS A 79 4.33 -14.02 5.32
N HIS A 80 5.28 -13.22 5.84
CA HIS A 80 5.46 -13.06 7.28
C HIS A 80 4.84 -11.79 7.88
N ASN A 81 4.55 -10.76 7.08
CA ASN A 81 4.06 -9.48 7.59
C ASN A 81 2.70 -9.13 7.01
N HIS A 82 2.61 -9.04 5.68
CA HIS A 82 1.46 -8.42 5.03
C HIS A 82 0.24 -9.35 4.96
N LEU A 83 0.41 -10.59 4.48
CA LEU A 83 -0.70 -11.54 4.33
C LEU A 83 -1.30 -11.98 5.67
N PRO A 84 -0.49 -12.32 6.70
CA PRO A 84 -1.05 -12.67 8.01
C PRO A 84 -1.90 -11.55 8.61
N GLN A 85 -1.48 -10.28 8.50
CA GLN A 85 -2.25 -9.15 9.01
C GLN A 85 -3.55 -8.93 8.23
N LEU A 86 -3.51 -9.04 6.90
CA LEU A 86 -4.73 -8.97 6.09
C LEU A 86 -5.70 -10.10 6.45
N ALA A 87 -5.19 -11.29 6.78
CA ALA A 87 -5.99 -12.41 7.23
C ALA A 87 -6.57 -12.24 8.63
N GLU A 88 -5.81 -11.66 9.58
CA GLU A 88 -6.29 -11.34 10.93
C GLU A 88 -7.45 -10.34 10.91
N HIS A 89 -7.41 -9.36 10.01
CA HIS A 89 -8.51 -8.42 9.82
C HIS A 89 -9.65 -9.01 8.97
N GLY A 90 -9.50 -10.23 8.47
CA GLY A 90 -10.47 -10.93 7.64
C GLY A 90 -10.69 -10.26 6.29
N ILE A 91 -9.67 -9.56 5.75
CA ILE A 91 -9.70 -8.96 4.41
C ILE A 91 -9.39 -10.00 3.35
N VAL A 92 -8.46 -10.90 3.66
CA VAL A 92 -8.07 -12.02 2.81
C VAL A 92 -8.10 -13.32 3.61
N GLU A 93 -8.24 -14.44 2.91
CA GLU A 93 -7.98 -15.77 3.42
C GLU A 93 -6.68 -16.25 2.80
N TYR A 94 -5.76 -16.77 3.63
CA TYR A 94 -4.46 -17.24 3.20
C TYR A 94 -4.24 -18.69 3.62
N VAL A 95 -4.10 -19.61 2.64
CA VAL A 95 -3.93 -21.05 2.86
C VAL A 95 -2.87 -21.60 1.90
N ASP A 96 -1.79 -22.18 2.42
CA ASP A 96 -0.77 -22.92 1.64
C ASP A 96 -0.25 -22.23 0.36
N SER A 97 -0.19 -20.89 0.35
CA SER A 97 0.22 -20.00 -0.77
C SER A 97 -0.92 -19.50 -1.67
N ASP A 98 -2.14 -19.97 -1.48
CA ASP A 98 -3.34 -19.41 -2.11
C ASP A 98 -3.91 -18.28 -1.23
N ILE A 99 -4.25 -17.17 -1.88
CA ILE A 99 -4.78 -15.97 -1.25
C ILE A 99 -6.10 -15.62 -1.92
N ARG A 100 -7.15 -15.42 -1.12
CA ARG A 100 -8.48 -15.00 -1.62
C ARG A 100 -8.97 -13.78 -0.88
N VAL A 101 -9.61 -12.84 -1.55
CA VAL A 101 -10.31 -11.77 -0.83
C VAL A 101 -11.63 -12.25 -0.25
N THR A 102 -12.00 -11.68 0.89
CA THR A 102 -13.30 -11.91 1.51
C THR A 102 -14.27 -10.78 1.16
N SER A 103 -15.55 -10.95 1.50
CA SER A 103 -16.56 -9.88 1.37
C SER A 103 -16.23 -8.62 2.17
N LYS A 104 -15.33 -8.70 3.16
CA LYS A 104 -14.92 -7.53 3.95
C LYS A 104 -14.01 -6.60 3.13
N PHE A 105 -13.32 -7.13 2.13
CA PHE A 105 -12.55 -6.33 1.18
C PHE A 105 -13.45 -5.42 0.33
N ASP A 106 -14.71 -5.80 0.09
CA ASP A 106 -15.63 -4.97 -0.71
C ASP A 106 -15.86 -3.59 -0.09
N ALA A 107 -15.82 -3.49 1.24
CA ALA A 107 -15.89 -2.21 1.95
C ALA A 107 -14.65 -1.33 1.71
N LEU A 108 -13.51 -1.93 1.33
CA LEU A 108 -12.24 -1.24 1.06
C LEU A 108 -12.00 -0.97 -0.42
N ARG A 109 -12.69 -1.68 -1.34
CA ARG A 109 -12.48 -1.55 -2.79
C ARG A 109 -12.47 -0.10 -3.26
N SER A 110 -13.43 0.72 -2.80
CA SER A 110 -13.49 2.14 -3.18
C SER A 110 -12.29 2.94 -2.65
N THR A 111 -11.86 2.70 -1.40
CA THR A 111 -10.70 3.39 -0.80
C THR A 111 -9.40 3.00 -1.50
N VAL A 112 -9.24 1.71 -1.79
CA VAL A 112 -8.07 1.14 -2.48
C VAL A 112 -8.00 1.68 -3.92
N ALA A 113 -9.13 1.74 -4.63
CA ALA A 113 -9.20 2.31 -5.98
C ALA A 113 -8.85 3.81 -6.00
N GLN A 114 -9.30 4.57 -5.00
CA GLN A 114 -8.93 5.98 -4.85
C GLN A 114 -7.44 6.15 -4.57
N ALA A 115 -6.86 5.34 -3.67
CA ALA A 115 -5.44 5.36 -3.37
C ALA A 115 -4.59 5.09 -4.63
N ARG A 116 -4.96 4.08 -5.42
CA ARG A 116 -4.31 3.78 -6.70
C ARG A 116 -4.36 4.95 -7.66
N ALA A 117 -5.54 5.56 -7.82
CA ALA A 117 -5.72 6.70 -8.71
C ALA A 117 -4.84 7.90 -8.31
N ILE A 118 -4.70 8.18 -7.01
CA ILE A 118 -3.83 9.25 -6.49
C ILE A 118 -2.35 8.94 -6.79
N GLU A 119 -1.92 7.70 -6.58
CA GLU A 119 -0.53 7.31 -6.82
C GLU A 119 -0.16 7.29 -8.31
N ASP A 120 -1.05 6.80 -9.17
CA ASP A 120 -0.85 6.81 -10.62
C ASP A 120 -0.84 8.26 -11.17
N ASP A 121 -1.66 9.16 -10.64
CA ASP A 121 -1.66 10.59 -11.00
C ASP A 121 -0.37 11.29 -10.55
N SER A 122 0.13 10.97 -9.35
CA SER A 122 1.41 11.49 -8.85
C SER A 122 2.63 11.02 -9.67
N ARG A 123 2.58 9.81 -10.23
CA ARG A 123 3.59 9.30 -11.18
C ARG A 123 3.59 10.11 -12.48
N SER A 124 2.44 10.66 -12.87
CA SER A 124 2.27 11.48 -14.07
C SER A 124 2.75 12.93 -13.85
N THR A 125 2.66 13.45 -12.61
CA THR A 125 3.14 14.79 -12.24
C THR A 125 4.61 14.87 -11.84
N GLN A 126 5.30 13.73 -11.68
CA GLN A 126 6.77 13.66 -11.56
C GLN A 126 7.52 13.82 -12.89
N SER A 127 6.89 14.39 -13.93
CA SER A 127 7.67 15.18 -14.89
C SER A 127 8.42 16.24 -14.09
N PRO A 128 9.74 16.44 -14.29
CA PRO A 128 10.48 17.47 -13.59
C PRO A 128 9.66 18.75 -13.68
N LEU A 129 9.20 19.25 -12.55
CA LEU A 129 8.70 20.61 -12.45
C LEU A 129 9.89 21.46 -12.88
N MET A 130 9.99 21.72 -14.18
CA MET A 130 10.66 22.85 -14.75
C MET A 130 9.91 24.03 -14.17
N PHE A 131 10.30 24.39 -12.95
CA PHE A 131 9.98 25.64 -12.32
C PHE A 131 10.64 26.66 -13.24
N GLY A 132 9.90 27.05 -14.28
CA GLY A 132 10.34 28.06 -15.21
C GLY A 132 10.59 29.29 -14.37
N SER A 133 11.87 29.65 -14.24
CA SER A 133 12.28 30.96 -13.79
C SER A 133 11.56 31.96 -14.70
N GLY A 134 10.42 32.44 -14.24
CA GLY A 134 9.81 33.65 -14.76
C GLY A 134 10.78 34.77 -14.44
N SER A 135 11.70 35.04 -15.35
CA SER A 135 12.37 36.33 -15.42
C SER A 135 11.26 37.35 -15.66
N GLU A 136 10.79 37.97 -14.58
CA GLU A 136 9.94 39.13 -14.64
C GLU A 136 10.77 40.27 -15.25
N SER A 137 10.69 40.42 -16.56
CA SER A 137 11.19 41.59 -17.26
C SER A 137 10.27 42.76 -16.92
N VAL A 138 10.61 43.47 -15.85
CA VAL A 138 10.11 44.83 -15.60
C VAL A 138 10.43 45.66 -16.84
N SER A 139 9.39 46.01 -17.58
CA SER A 139 9.47 47.00 -18.65
C SER A 139 9.32 48.37 -17.99
N GLU A 140 10.39 49.15 -17.97
CA GLU A 140 10.32 50.57 -17.60
C GLU A 140 9.48 51.33 -18.64
N PRO A 141 8.57 52.23 -18.24
CA PRO A 141 7.85 53.06 -19.19
C PRO A 141 8.78 54.17 -19.70
N VAL A 142 8.90 54.24 -21.02
CA VAL A 142 9.53 55.35 -21.73
C VAL A 142 8.88 56.67 -21.31
N SER A 143 9.70 57.60 -20.83
CA SER A 143 9.28 58.98 -20.59
C SER A 143 9.79 59.81 -21.76
N GLU A 144 8.88 60.23 -22.64
CA GLU A 144 9.13 61.30 -23.61
C GLU A 144 8.71 62.64 -22.97
N ASP A 145 9.68 63.53 -22.76
CA ASP A 145 9.55 64.99 -22.90
C ASP A 145 10.94 65.64 -23.00
#